data_AF-A0A938PAD3-F1
#
_entry.id   AF-A0A938PAD3-F1
#
_cell.length_a   1.000
_cell.length_b   1.000
_cell.length_c   1.000
_cell.angle_alpha   90.00
_cell.angle_beta   90.00
_cell.angle_gamma   90.00
#
_symmetry.space_group_name_H-M   'P 1'
#
loop_
_entity.id
_entity.type
_entity.pdbx_description
1 polymer ?
#
loop_
_entity_poly.entity_id
_entity_poly.type
_entity_poly.pdbx_seq_one_letter_code
_entity_poly.pdbx_strand_id
1 'polypeptide(L)'
;MNIVEISKILFFSSIAVWLLPPFKQFGTKVFFYFLLLALTDPIVLLTSTLFKINLPIEYNISVSYLLVISLLDKKVINEQKYILIFGFLFIFIVFFLPTTNTQKYIVLLAIQLLILAIFIKTFAVSYVFDKKILIFYLMLIFYQLTIISKFFNVLIGFADATAFFIITSIAQIFFGLFFSIYREDNARLAF
;
A
#
# COMPACT_ATOMS: atom_id res chain seq x y z
N MET A 1 3.62 -14.47 -27.13
CA MET A 1 3.41 -14.60 -25.68
C MET A 1 1.93 -14.57 -25.40
N ASN A 2 1.43 -15.53 -24.64
CA ASN A 2 0.03 -15.57 -24.21
C ASN A 2 -0.20 -14.49 -23.12
N ILE A 3 -1.41 -13.93 -23.02
CA ILE A 3 -1.81 -12.99 -21.97
C ILE A 3 -1.49 -13.55 -20.57
N VAL A 4 -1.67 -14.86 -20.38
CA VAL A 4 -1.34 -15.54 -19.13
C VAL A 4 0.16 -15.44 -18.80
N GLU A 5 1.04 -15.56 -19.80
CA GLU A 5 2.48 -15.44 -19.62
C GLU A 5 2.87 -13.99 -19.28
N ILE A 6 2.28 -13.02 -19.97
CA ILE A 6 2.51 -11.60 -19.72
C ILE A 6 2.11 -11.25 -18.29
N SER A 7 0.92 -11.67 -17.85
CA SER A 7 0.43 -11.42 -16.49
C SER A 7 1.34 -12.05 -15.43
N LYS A 8 1.88 -13.25 -15.67
CA LYS A 8 2.85 -13.89 -14.77
C LYS A 8 4.15 -13.08 -14.68
N ILE A 9 4.71 -12.68 -15.82
CA ILE A 9 5.94 -11.88 -15.84
C ILE A 9 5.73 -10.56 -15.09
N LEU A 10 4.62 -9.86 -15.35
CA LEU A 10 4.30 -8.61 -14.67
C LEU A 10 4.16 -8.81 -13.15
N PHE A 11 3.47 -9.87 -12.73
CA PHE A 11 3.31 -10.19 -11.31
C PHE A 11 4.65 -10.42 -10.60
N PHE A 12 5.50 -11.32 -11.13
CA PHE A 12 6.79 -11.61 -10.52
C PHE A 12 7.77 -10.43 -10.60
N SER A 13 7.74 -9.66 -11.69
CA SER A 13 8.55 -8.45 -11.84
C SER A 13 8.14 -7.39 -10.82
N SER A 14 6.83 -7.23 -10.59
CA SER A 14 6.32 -6.33 -9.56
C SER A 14 6.85 -6.73 -8.18
N ILE A 15 6.74 -8.01 -7.80
CA ILE A 15 7.27 -8.50 -6.52
C ILE A 15 8.76 -8.18 -6.39
N ALA A 16 9.57 -8.54 -7.40
CA ALA A 16 11.01 -8.31 -7.36
C ALA A 16 11.38 -6.83 -7.23
N VAL A 17 10.69 -5.96 -7.97
CA VAL A 17 10.91 -4.51 -7.91
C VAL A 17 10.50 -3.95 -6.56
N TRP A 18 9.37 -4.36 -5.99
CA TRP A 18 8.88 -3.86 -4.71
C TRP A 18 9.69 -4.31 -3.50
N LEU A 19 10.59 -5.30 -3.65
CA LEU A 19 11.58 -5.64 -2.61
C LEU A 19 12.70 -4.59 -2.49
N LEU A 20 12.91 -3.72 -3.49
CA LEU A 20 14.00 -2.75 -3.51
C LEU A 20 13.75 -1.47 -2.68
N PRO A 21 12.56 -0.82 -2.72
CA PRO A 21 12.28 0.39 -1.97
C PRO A 21 12.61 0.33 -0.46
N PRO A 22 12.31 -0.75 0.29
CA PRO A 22 12.65 -0.81 1.72
C PRO A 22 14.14 -0.58 1.99
N PHE A 23 15.02 -1.15 1.17
CA PHE A 23 16.47 -0.94 1.32
C PHE A 23 16.85 0.51 1.09
N LYS A 24 16.26 1.17 0.08
CA LYS A 24 16.52 2.59 -0.20
C LYS A 24 15.98 3.52 0.88
N GLN A 25 14.81 3.19 1.43
CA GLN A 25 14.13 3.96 2.47
C GLN A 25 14.61 3.61 3.88
N PHE A 26 15.68 2.81 4.04
CA PHE A 26 16.16 2.45 5.36
C PHE A 26 16.46 3.69 6.23
N GLY A 27 15.92 3.71 7.44
CA GLY A 27 16.06 4.82 8.39
C GLY A 27 15.20 6.06 8.12
N THR A 28 14.37 6.07 7.07
CA THR A 28 13.41 7.18 6.82
C THR A 28 12.07 6.92 7.51
N LYS A 29 11.16 7.91 7.51
CA LYS A 29 9.84 7.78 8.14
C LYS A 29 8.98 6.72 7.43
N VAL A 30 9.14 6.59 6.12
CA VAL A 30 8.36 5.65 5.29
C VAL A 30 8.97 4.24 5.21
N PHE A 31 10.08 3.95 5.90
CA PHE A 31 10.74 2.64 5.83
C PHE A 31 9.79 1.47 6.08
N PHE A 32 9.08 1.48 7.21
CA PHE A 32 8.18 0.37 7.59
C PHE A 32 6.98 0.25 6.66
N TYR A 33 6.50 1.37 6.10
CA TYR A 33 5.46 1.36 5.09
C TYR A 33 5.90 0.58 3.85
N PHE A 34 7.09 0.89 3.30
CA PHE A 34 7.63 0.16 2.15
C PHE A 34 7.95 -1.29 2.49
N LEU A 35 8.50 -1.57 3.67
CA LEU A 35 8.82 -2.94 4.09
C LEU A 35 7.56 -3.81 4.14
N LEU A 36 6.47 -3.32 4.74
CA LEU A 36 5.21 -4.04 4.80
C LEU A 36 4.64 -4.28 3.40
N LEU A 37 4.62 -3.26 2.53
CA LEU A 37 4.18 -3.42 1.14
C LEU A 37 5.00 -4.50 0.41
N ALA A 38 6.32 -4.42 0.51
CA ALA A 38 7.24 -5.34 -0.16
C ALA A 38 7.08 -6.80 0.26
N LEU A 39 6.75 -7.04 1.53
CA LEU A 39 6.62 -8.39 2.09
C LEU A 39 5.23 -9.01 1.86
N THR A 40 4.21 -8.20 1.58
CA THR A 40 2.81 -8.67 1.48
C THR A 40 2.67 -9.74 0.38
N ASP A 41 3.08 -9.44 -0.85
CA ASP A 41 2.95 -10.37 -1.97
C ASP A 41 3.82 -11.65 -1.81
N PRO A 42 5.11 -11.56 -1.39
CA PRO A 42 5.88 -12.75 -1.05
C PRO A 42 5.25 -13.63 0.02
N ILE A 43 4.65 -13.05 1.06
CA ILE A 43 3.97 -13.81 2.11
C ILE A 43 2.78 -14.56 1.52
N VAL A 44 1.92 -13.89 0.75
CA VAL A 44 0.77 -14.52 0.09
C VAL A 44 1.21 -15.66 -0.83
N LEU A 45 2.30 -15.46 -1.58
CA LEU A 45 2.86 -16.47 -2.48
C LEU A 45 3.41 -17.66 -1.70
N LEU A 46 4.19 -17.41 -0.64
CA LEU A 46 4.75 -18.48 0.20
C LEU A 46 3.64 -19.28 0.90
N THR A 47 2.60 -18.63 1.41
CA THR A 47 1.49 -19.32 2.08
C THR A 47 0.68 -20.17 1.11
N SER A 48 0.41 -19.66 -0.09
CA SER A 48 -0.34 -20.40 -1.11
C SER A 48 0.46 -21.56 -1.71
N THR A 49 1.78 -21.42 -1.85
CA THR A 49 2.64 -22.46 -2.45
C THR A 49 3.07 -23.53 -1.46
N LEU A 50 3.52 -23.15 -0.26
CA LEU A 50 4.06 -24.10 0.73
C LEU A 50 2.94 -24.78 1.54
N PHE A 51 1.93 -24.01 1.96
CA PHE A 51 0.87 -24.49 2.84
C PHE A 51 -0.44 -24.78 2.11
N LYS A 52 -0.56 -24.40 0.82
CA LYS A 52 -1.81 -24.49 0.04
C LYS A 52 -2.96 -23.72 0.68
N ILE A 53 -2.64 -22.67 1.44
CA ILE A 53 -3.61 -21.80 2.11
C ILE A 53 -3.77 -20.53 1.29
N ASN A 54 -5.00 -20.25 0.85
CA ASN A 54 -5.36 -18.96 0.28
C ASN A 54 -5.69 -18.00 1.42
N LEU A 55 -4.90 -16.94 1.57
CA LEU A 55 -5.15 -15.94 2.60
C LEU A 55 -6.46 -15.20 2.31
N PRO A 56 -7.34 -15.07 3.30
CA PRO A 56 -8.63 -14.42 3.11
C PRO A 56 -8.44 -12.89 3.07
N ILE A 57 -9.44 -12.15 2.59
CA ILE A 57 -9.33 -10.69 2.37
C ILE A 57 -9.00 -9.90 3.65
N GLU A 58 -9.34 -10.45 4.81
CA GLU A 58 -9.07 -9.90 6.13
C GLU A 58 -7.56 -9.81 6.43
N TYR A 59 -6.74 -10.63 5.75
CA TYR A 59 -5.29 -10.45 5.74
C TYR A 59 -4.92 -9.07 5.17
N ASN A 60 -5.52 -8.67 4.04
CA ASN A 60 -5.27 -7.36 3.43
C ASN A 60 -5.76 -6.21 4.30
N ILE A 61 -6.87 -6.38 5.02
CA ILE A 61 -7.35 -5.40 6.01
C ILE A 61 -6.33 -5.23 7.13
N SER A 62 -5.81 -6.34 7.65
CA SER A 62 -4.81 -6.36 8.73
C SER A 62 -3.50 -5.69 8.29
N VAL A 63 -3.00 -6.03 7.10
CA VAL A 63 -1.80 -5.39 6.52
C VAL A 63 -2.05 -3.90 6.29
N SER A 64 -3.20 -3.51 5.73
CA SER A 64 -3.53 -2.09 5.48
C SER A 64 -3.60 -1.29 6.77
N TYR A 65 -4.09 -1.88 7.85
CA TYR A 65 -4.06 -1.26 9.16
C TYR A 65 -2.63 -1.09 9.71
N LEU A 66 -1.77 -2.09 9.56
CA LEU A 66 -0.35 -1.96 9.90
C LEU A 66 0.35 -0.89 9.05
N LEU A 67 -0.02 -0.72 7.78
CA LEU A 67 0.46 0.37 6.93
C LEU A 67 0.09 1.73 7.52
N VAL A 68 -1.14 1.91 8.03
CA VAL A 68 -1.53 3.15 8.72
C VAL A 68 -0.63 3.40 9.93
N ILE A 69 -0.46 2.39 10.80
CA ILE A 69 0.39 2.51 11.99
C ILE A 69 1.82 2.89 11.61
N SER A 70 2.36 2.30 10.54
CA SER A 70 3.72 2.54 10.06
C SER A 70 3.99 3.99 9.63
N LEU A 71 2.93 4.76 9.32
CA LEU A 71 3.04 6.15 8.89
C LEU A 71 2.84 7.15 10.04
N LEU A 72 2.41 6.69 11.22
CA LEU A 72 2.21 7.55 12.39
C LEU A 72 3.56 7.87 13.06
N ASP A 73 3.67 9.09 13.59
CA ASP A 73 4.85 9.48 14.35
C ASP A 73 4.91 8.73 15.68
N LYS A 74 6.12 8.39 16.15
CA LYS A 74 6.33 7.66 17.41
C LYS A 74 5.63 8.33 18.61
N LYS A 75 5.59 9.67 18.62
CA LYS A 75 4.87 10.44 19.64
C LYS A 75 3.37 10.12 19.64
N VAL A 76 2.74 10.14 18.47
CA VAL A 76 1.30 9.83 18.29
C VAL A 76 1.03 8.38 18.69
N ILE A 77 1.90 7.43 18.31
CA ILE A 77 1.77 6.02 18.69
C ILE A 77 1.78 5.87 20.21
N ASN A 78 2.69 6.56 20.91
CA ASN A 78 2.79 6.46 22.37
C ASN A 78 1.61 7.14 23.10
N GLU A 79 1.18 8.31 22.61
CA GLU A 79 0.03 9.05 23.16
C GLU A 79 -1.30 8.32 22.93
N GLN A 80 -1.47 7.66 21.77
CA GLN A 80 -2.72 7.02 21.36
C GLN A 80 -2.66 5.49 21.38
N LYS A 81 -1.69 4.90 22.08
CA LYS A 81 -1.43 3.44 22.09
C LYS A 81 -2.68 2.59 22.36
N TYR A 82 -3.54 3.03 23.28
CA TYR A 82 -4.76 2.30 23.61
C TYR A 82 -5.77 2.32 22.46
N ILE A 83 -5.93 3.46 21.77
CA ILE A 83 -6.81 3.58 20.60
C ILE A 83 -6.32 2.65 19.49
N LEU A 84 -5.00 2.57 19.28
CA LEU A 84 -4.40 1.66 18.30
C LEU A 84 -4.61 0.19 18.68
N ILE A 85 -4.42 -0.17 19.95
CA ILE A 85 -4.68 -1.53 20.43
C ILE A 85 -6.16 -1.89 20.27
N PHE A 86 -7.08 -1.00 20.66
CA PHE A 86 -8.51 -1.20 20.47
C PHE A 86 -8.89 -1.30 19.00
N GLY A 87 -8.29 -0.49 18.12
CA GLY A 87 -8.48 -0.58 16.68
C GLY A 87 -8.03 -1.94 16.10
N PHE A 88 -6.88 -2.45 16.56
CA PHE A 88 -6.41 -3.78 16.18
C PHE A 88 -7.37 -4.88 16.66
N LEU A 89 -7.81 -4.81 17.92
CA LEU A 89 -8.79 -5.75 18.48
C LEU A 89 -10.12 -5.71 17.72
N PHE A 90 -10.56 -4.52 17.31
CA PHE A 90 -11.77 -4.36 16.50
C PHE A 90 -11.62 -5.07 15.15
N ILE A 91 -10.49 -4.89 14.46
CA ILE A 91 -10.22 -5.59 13.20
C ILE A 91 -10.15 -7.10 13.41
N PHE A 92 -9.55 -7.55 14.51
CA PHE A 92 -9.51 -8.96 14.88
C PHE A 92 -10.90 -9.54 15.12
N ILE A 93 -11.82 -8.80 15.74
CA ILE A 93 -13.21 -9.22 15.90
C ILE A 93 -13.92 -9.28 14.54
N VAL A 94 -13.73 -8.27 13.69
CA VAL A 94 -14.29 -8.24 12.33
C VAL A 94 -13.85 -9.44 11.49
N PHE A 95 -12.63 -9.97 11.74
CA PHE A 95 -12.13 -11.19 11.10
C PHE A 95 -13.08 -12.39 11.28
N PHE A 96 -13.70 -12.53 12.45
CA PHE A 96 -14.57 -13.66 12.77
C PHE A 96 -16.05 -13.39 12.51
N LEU A 97 -16.43 -12.14 12.17
CA LEU A 97 -17.82 -11.81 11.88
C LEU A 97 -18.20 -12.29 10.47
N PRO A 98 -19.40 -12.90 10.28
CA PRO A 98 -19.89 -13.35 8.98
C PRO A 98 -20.35 -12.15 8.14
N THR A 99 -19.38 -11.37 7.65
CA THR A 99 -19.58 -10.20 6.80
C THR A 99 -19.46 -10.57 5.32
N THR A 100 -20.18 -9.86 4.47
CA THR A 100 -20.11 -10.05 3.01
C THR A 100 -18.78 -9.54 2.46
N ASN A 101 -18.29 -10.11 1.36
CA ASN A 101 -17.05 -9.65 0.73
C ASN A 101 -17.11 -8.17 0.34
N THR A 102 -18.26 -7.68 -0.11
CA THR A 102 -18.48 -6.26 -0.43
C THR A 102 -18.22 -5.36 0.79
N GLN A 103 -18.72 -5.73 1.97
CA GLN A 103 -18.47 -4.96 3.20
C GLN A 103 -16.97 -4.93 3.55
N LYS A 104 -16.26 -6.05 3.38
CA LYS A 104 -14.81 -6.13 3.62
C LYS A 104 -14.02 -5.23 2.66
N TYR A 105 -14.39 -5.19 1.39
CA TYR A 105 -13.80 -4.27 0.41
C TYR A 105 -14.07 -2.79 0.74
N ILE A 106 -15.25 -2.45 1.27
CA ILE A 106 -15.56 -1.08 1.72
C ILE A 106 -14.67 -0.67 2.89
N VAL A 107 -14.48 -1.55 3.88
CA VAL A 107 -13.56 -1.29 5.01
C VAL A 107 -12.13 -1.09 4.50
N LEU A 108 -11.68 -1.96 3.60
CA LEU A 108 -10.36 -1.86 2.99
C LEU A 108 -10.19 -0.53 2.24
N LEU A 109 -11.17 -0.13 1.42
CA LEU A 109 -11.19 1.15 0.72
C LEU A 109 -11.09 2.33 1.69
N ALA A 110 -11.83 2.30 2.80
CA ALA A 110 -11.80 3.35 3.82
C ALA A 110 -10.39 3.50 4.45
N ILE A 111 -9.72 2.38 4.74
CA ILE A 111 -8.33 2.40 5.25
C ILE A 111 -7.38 2.98 4.20
N GLN A 112 -7.53 2.61 2.93
CA GLN A 112 -6.69 3.12 1.85
C GLN A 112 -6.91 4.62 1.59
N LEU A 113 -8.12 5.12 1.76
CA LEU A 113 -8.43 6.56 1.74
C LEU A 113 -7.79 7.29 2.94
N LEU A 114 -7.74 6.67 4.12
CA LEU A 114 -7.03 7.23 5.27
C LEU A 114 -5.53 7.34 5.02
N ILE A 115 -4.90 6.32 4.41
CA ILE A 115 -3.49 6.38 3.99
C ILE A 115 -3.27 7.54 3.00
N LEU A 116 -4.15 7.67 2.00
CA LEU A 116 -4.11 8.80 1.05
C LEU A 116 -4.18 10.15 1.78
N ALA A 117 -5.09 10.31 2.73
CA ALA A 117 -5.22 11.53 3.52
C ALA A 117 -3.95 11.85 4.32
N ILE A 118 -3.27 10.84 4.88
CA ILE A 118 -1.98 11.01 5.57
C ILE A 118 -0.91 11.53 4.60
N PHE A 119 -0.81 10.97 3.40
CA PHE A 119 0.16 11.44 2.40
C PHE A 119 -0.15 12.85 1.89
N ILE A 120 -1.42 13.16 1.61
CA ILE A 120 -1.85 14.52 1.22
C ILE A 120 -1.52 15.52 2.33
N LYS A 121 -1.84 15.19 3.60
CA LYS A 121 -1.51 16.03 4.74
C LYS A 121 0.00 16.28 4.82
N THR A 122 0.81 15.22 4.71
CA THR A 122 2.27 15.32 4.81
C THR A 122 2.83 16.18 3.67
N PHE A 123 2.37 15.96 2.45
CA PHE A 123 2.72 16.78 1.29
C PHE A 123 2.34 18.26 1.49
N ALA A 124 1.11 18.53 1.93
CA ALA A 124 0.61 19.90 2.14
C ALA A 124 1.38 20.64 3.24
N VAL A 125 1.66 19.98 4.38
CA VAL A 125 2.44 20.56 5.48
C VAL A 125 3.86 20.89 5.00
N SER A 126 4.55 19.96 4.34
CA SER A 126 5.90 20.23 3.81
C SER A 126 5.91 21.35 2.75
N TYR A 127 4.87 21.43 1.92
CA TYR A 127 4.76 22.51 0.94
C TYR A 127 4.57 23.89 1.62
N VAL A 128 3.69 23.97 2.62
CA VAL A 128 3.36 25.24 3.30
C VAL A 128 4.51 25.73 4.18
N PHE A 129 5.10 24.83 4.99
CA PHE A 129 6.10 25.23 5.99
C PHE A 129 7.53 25.26 5.44
N ASP A 130 7.90 24.30 4.57
CA ASP A 130 9.27 24.20 4.07
C ASP A 130 9.46 24.81 2.68
N LYS A 131 8.37 25.26 2.02
CA LYS A 131 8.33 25.74 0.62
C LYS A 131 8.95 24.76 -0.38
N LYS A 132 8.96 23.47 -0.06
CA LYS A 132 9.59 22.42 -0.87
C LYS A 132 8.52 21.51 -1.43
N ILE A 133 8.53 21.32 -2.75
CA ILE A 133 7.74 20.28 -3.39
C ILE A 133 8.50 18.96 -3.24
N LEU A 134 8.01 18.11 -2.34
CA LEU A 134 8.53 16.76 -2.18
C LEU A 134 7.91 15.86 -3.25
N ILE A 135 8.57 15.73 -4.40
CA ILE A 135 8.14 14.83 -5.50
C ILE A 135 7.87 13.42 -4.95
N PHE A 136 8.65 13.00 -3.96
CA PHE A 136 8.48 11.70 -3.31
C PHE A 136 7.05 11.47 -2.80
N TYR A 137 6.48 12.44 -2.07
CA TYR A 137 5.10 12.32 -1.57
C TYR A 137 4.06 12.51 -2.65
N LEU A 138 4.34 13.32 -3.68
CA LEU A 138 3.48 13.41 -4.85
C LEU A 138 3.36 12.05 -5.55
N MET A 139 4.47 11.35 -5.73
CA MET A 139 4.50 9.99 -6.30
C MET A 139 3.79 8.98 -5.41
N LEU A 140 3.91 9.08 -4.08
CA LEU A 140 3.14 8.26 -3.14
C LEU A 140 1.63 8.48 -3.27
N ILE A 141 1.19 9.74 -3.44
CA ILE A 141 -0.21 10.08 -3.68
C ILE A 141 -0.71 9.41 -4.96
N PHE A 142 0.03 9.52 -6.07
CA PHE A 142 -0.36 8.87 -7.33
C PHE A 142 -0.38 7.34 -7.21
N TYR A 143 0.62 6.74 -6.58
CA TYR A 143 0.62 5.31 -6.29
C TYR A 143 -0.61 4.89 -5.47
N GLN A 144 -0.92 5.63 -4.42
CA GLN A 144 -2.06 5.34 -3.55
C GLN A 144 -3.40 5.47 -4.30
N LEU A 145 -3.52 6.43 -5.21
CA LEU A 145 -4.68 6.53 -6.10
C LEU A 145 -4.83 5.29 -6.98
N THR A 146 -3.75 4.71 -7.49
CA THR A 146 -3.84 3.44 -8.26
C THR A 146 -4.37 2.28 -7.43
N ILE A 147 -3.99 2.19 -6.14
CA ILE A 147 -4.52 1.19 -5.21
C ILE A 147 -6.02 1.40 -4.99
N ILE A 148 -6.43 2.64 -4.74
CA ILE A 148 -7.85 2.99 -4.55
C ILE A 148 -8.66 2.64 -5.81
N SER A 149 -8.15 2.97 -7.00
CA SER A 149 -8.79 2.60 -8.27
C SER A 149 -8.95 1.09 -8.43
N LYS A 150 -7.98 0.26 -7.97
CA LYS A 150 -8.13 -1.21 -7.98
C LYS A 150 -9.32 -1.67 -7.15
N PHE A 151 -9.49 -1.14 -5.95
CA PHE A 151 -10.62 -1.51 -5.10
C PHE A 151 -11.95 -1.01 -5.64
N PHE A 152 -12.00 0.20 -6.20
CA PHE A 152 -13.20 0.67 -6.91
C PHE A 152 -13.56 -0.24 -8.08
N ASN A 153 -12.57 -0.69 -8.86
CA ASN A 153 -12.83 -1.60 -9.98
C ASN A 153 -13.45 -2.92 -9.50
N VAL A 154 -12.94 -3.49 -8.41
CA VAL A 154 -13.50 -4.72 -7.82
C VAL A 154 -14.93 -4.52 -7.31
N LEU A 155 -15.24 -3.34 -6.74
CA LEU A 155 -16.58 -3.04 -6.21
C LEU A 155 -17.62 -2.76 -7.29
N ILE A 156 -17.24 -2.06 -8.36
CA ILE A 156 -18.16 -1.66 -9.45
C ILE A 156 -18.24 -2.75 -10.53
N GLY A 157 -17.18 -3.54 -10.69
CA GLY A 157 -17.10 -4.63 -11.68
C GLY A 157 -16.99 -4.12 -13.12
N PHE A 158 -15.98 -3.29 -13.45
CA PHE A 158 -15.79 -2.88 -14.85
C PHE A 158 -15.47 -4.07 -15.75
N ALA A 159 -15.89 -3.95 -17.02
CA ALA A 159 -15.97 -5.03 -18.00
C ALA A 159 -14.63 -5.62 -18.48
N ASP A 160 -13.48 -4.99 -18.20
CA ASP A 160 -12.16 -5.52 -18.58
C ASP A 160 -11.17 -5.56 -17.41
N ALA A 161 -11.35 -6.57 -16.55
CA ALA A 161 -10.44 -6.83 -15.44
C ALA A 161 -9.00 -7.14 -15.89
N THR A 162 -8.81 -7.67 -17.09
CA THR A 162 -7.50 -8.09 -17.59
C THR A 162 -6.69 -6.87 -18.02
N ALA A 163 -7.26 -5.99 -18.85
CA ALA A 163 -6.59 -4.76 -19.27
C ALA A 163 -6.26 -3.89 -18.05
N PHE A 164 -7.20 -3.76 -17.12
CA PHE A 164 -6.99 -2.99 -15.90
C PHE A 164 -5.87 -3.58 -15.03
N PHE A 165 -5.80 -4.91 -14.89
CA PHE A 165 -4.70 -5.59 -14.19
C PHE A 165 -3.35 -5.29 -14.84
N ILE A 166 -3.25 -5.37 -16.17
CA ILE A 166 -2.00 -5.11 -16.91
C ILE A 166 -1.54 -3.67 -16.71
N ILE A 167 -2.41 -2.68 -16.96
CA ILE A 167 -2.08 -1.26 -16.86
C ILE A 167 -1.63 -0.92 -15.44
N THR A 168 -2.37 -1.38 -14.44
CA THR A 168 -2.04 -1.08 -13.05
C THR A 168 -0.78 -1.79 -12.57
N SER A 169 -0.46 -2.98 -13.09
CA SER A 169 0.79 -3.69 -12.78
C SER A 169 2.00 -2.95 -13.36
N ILE A 170 1.90 -2.44 -14.59
CA ILE A 170 2.95 -1.61 -15.20
C ILE A 170 3.16 -0.34 -14.37
N ALA A 171 2.07 0.34 -13.99
CA ALA A 171 2.16 1.52 -13.13
C ALA A 171 2.81 1.20 -11.78
N GLN A 172 2.45 0.08 -11.14
CA GLN A 172 3.06 -0.37 -9.89
C GLN A 172 4.55 -0.63 -10.01
N ILE A 173 5.00 -1.26 -11.11
CA ILE A 173 6.44 -1.48 -11.38
C ILE A 173 7.14 -0.12 -11.53
N PHE A 174 6.56 0.81 -12.29
CA PHE A 174 7.10 2.15 -12.46
C PHE A 174 7.26 2.89 -11.13
N PHE A 175 6.23 2.87 -10.26
CA PHE A 175 6.32 3.46 -8.93
C PHE A 175 7.37 2.77 -8.05
N GLY A 176 7.42 1.43 -8.06
CA GLY A 176 8.43 0.68 -7.31
C GLY A 176 9.86 1.03 -7.72
N LEU A 177 10.12 1.16 -9.04
CA LEU A 177 11.42 1.64 -9.55
C LEU A 177 11.71 3.06 -9.10
N PHE A 178 10.73 3.97 -9.17
CA PHE A 178 10.88 5.34 -8.68
C PHE A 178 11.31 5.37 -7.20
N PHE A 179 10.61 4.64 -6.32
CA PHE A 179 10.92 4.61 -4.88
C PHE A 179 12.21 3.87 -4.53
N SER A 180 12.74 3.09 -5.48
CA SER A 180 14.06 2.45 -5.35
C SER A 180 15.21 3.43 -5.63
N ILE A 181 14.96 4.46 -6.43
CA ILE A 181 15.96 5.46 -6.82
C ILE A 181 15.90 6.68 -5.89
N TYR A 182 14.69 7.19 -5.63
CA TYR A 182 14.47 8.42 -4.87
C TYR A 182 14.20 8.12 -3.40
N ARG A 183 14.88 8.85 -2.50
CA ARG A 183 14.70 8.73 -1.05
C ARG A 183 13.85 9.89 -0.53
N GLU A 184 13.02 9.62 0.47
CA GLU A 184 12.13 10.60 1.11
C GLU A 184 12.87 11.88 1.54
N ASP A 185 14.05 11.71 2.14
CA ASP A 185 14.87 12.79 2.72
C ASP A 185 15.62 13.63 1.67
N ASN A 186 15.73 13.14 0.43
CA ASN A 186 16.61 13.71 -0.60
C ASN A 186 15.88 14.15 -1.88
N ALA A 187 14.55 14.10 -1.90
CA ALA A 187 13.75 14.50 -3.07
C ALA A 187 13.46 16.01 -3.07
N ARG A 188 14.52 16.83 -3.23
CA ARG A 188 14.39 18.29 -3.31
C ARG A 188 14.36 18.74 -4.77
N LEU A 189 13.22 19.26 -5.24
CA LEU A 189 13.23 20.35 -6.21
C LEU A 189 13.31 21.65 -5.38
N ALA A 190 14.50 22.22 -5.28
CA ALA A 190 14.63 23.59 -4.82
C ALA A 190 14.33 24.49 -6.03
N PHE A 191 13.26 25.27 -5.94
CA PHE A 191 13.04 26.44 -6.78
C PHE A 191 13.51 27.67 -6.02
#